data_AF-A0AAU1KL20-F1
#
_entry.id   AF-A0AAU1KL20-F1
#
_cell.length_a   1.000
_cell.length_b   1.000
_cell.length_c   1.000
_cell.angle_alpha   90.00
_cell.angle_beta   90.00
_cell.angle_gamma   90.00
#
_symmetry.space_group_name_H-M   'P 1'
#
loop_
_entity.id
_entity.type
_entity.pdbx_description
1 polymer ?
#
loop_
_entity_poly.entity_id
_entity_poly.type
_entity_poly.pdbx_seq_one_letter_code
_entity_poly.pdbx_strand_id
1 'polypeptide(L)'
;MSPEPIPEHIAKGALARAHARELAAKDARLDPDAVAERISASAVAAGLKDIVLDDGKSLLSKERQYIDALARDKAKLTPPEGTKPISAFWSHGLEHPDAPKNDKGLHVLAQRFIAEQWAAEQNTISAGSAQTLETTQGGRELDGMFLWEPAVIRALGGEKSGFPEGYAKAKWDDISATYGGLAEGRVVVFADVANTRAILQQKELGALCGNENVGLHNIHFAYEPPQSWPEVTRAEAGTNAVRAVAQFDNKDLPQYIDPQGFAADTPEARKAKIDSVMEAVAPAQAEAPAVEAPEQQATSKRLPSPLWQMGFQQPTTITRRETAGPASGAENTGAPALALRTPATGMDGPA
;
A
#
# COMPACT_ATOMS: atom_id res chain seq x y z
N MET A 1 5.89 -21.72 -12.79
CA MET A 1 6.67 -20.55 -13.26
C MET A 1 6.46 -19.45 -12.22
N SER A 2 7.54 -18.79 -11.78
CA SER A 2 7.47 -17.67 -10.84
C SER A 2 6.51 -16.60 -11.41
N PRO A 3 5.75 -15.84 -10.58
CA PRO A 3 5.22 -14.57 -11.08
C PRO A 3 6.39 -13.82 -11.72
N GLU A 4 6.17 -13.24 -12.90
CA GLU A 4 7.20 -12.44 -13.52
C GLU A 4 7.68 -11.40 -12.49
N PRO A 5 9.00 -11.27 -12.31
CA PRO A 5 9.56 -10.44 -11.26
C PRO A 5 9.10 -8.99 -11.46
N ILE A 6 8.94 -8.26 -10.35
CA ILE A 6 8.75 -6.80 -10.38
C ILE A 6 9.79 -6.22 -11.35
N PRO A 7 9.38 -5.35 -12.31
CA PRO A 7 10.32 -4.81 -13.28
C PRO A 7 11.55 -4.21 -12.58
N GLU A 8 12.74 -4.50 -13.10
CA GLU A 8 14.01 -4.18 -12.42
C GLU A 8 14.13 -2.68 -12.10
N HIS A 9 13.63 -1.81 -12.99
CA HIS A 9 13.63 -0.37 -12.79
C HIS A 9 12.72 0.08 -11.63
N ILE A 10 11.54 -0.55 -11.47
CA ILE A 10 10.65 -0.34 -10.32
C ILE A 10 11.34 -0.80 -9.04
N ALA A 11 11.94 -2.01 -9.05
CA ALA A 11 12.64 -2.55 -7.88
C ALA A 11 13.80 -1.64 -7.45
N LYS A 12 14.62 -1.17 -8.40
CA LYS A 12 15.72 -0.24 -8.14
C LYS A 12 15.25 1.09 -7.56
N GLY A 13 14.18 1.68 -8.11
CA GLY A 13 13.60 2.91 -7.57
C GLY A 13 13.00 2.71 -6.17
N ALA A 14 12.33 1.59 -5.94
CA ALA A 14 11.80 1.22 -4.64
C ALA A 14 12.90 1.05 -3.58
N LEU A 15 14.03 0.42 -3.94
CA LEU A 15 15.19 0.32 -3.05
C LEU A 15 15.77 1.69 -2.69
N ALA A 16 15.93 2.58 -3.67
CA ALA A 16 16.42 3.93 -3.43
C ALA A 16 15.52 4.69 -2.45
N ARG A 17 14.19 4.56 -2.60
CA ARG A 17 13.20 5.13 -1.67
C ARG A 17 13.31 4.53 -0.28
N ALA A 18 13.44 3.20 -0.18
CA ALA A 18 13.60 2.52 1.10
C ALA A 18 14.84 3.00 1.86
N HIS A 19 15.99 3.09 1.18
CA HIS A 19 17.24 3.59 1.78
C HIS A 19 17.14 5.05 2.20
N ALA A 20 16.57 5.92 1.35
CA ALA A 20 16.35 7.32 1.69
C ALA A 20 15.45 7.46 2.93
N ARG A 21 14.43 6.61 3.03
CA ARG A 21 13.48 6.61 4.15
C ARG A 21 14.10 6.06 5.45
N GLU A 22 14.97 5.07 5.36
CA GLU A 22 15.76 4.58 6.49
C GLU A 22 16.73 5.65 7.01
N LEU A 23 17.41 6.36 6.09
CA LEU A 23 18.29 7.48 6.45
C LEU A 23 17.51 8.58 7.17
N ALA A 24 16.37 9.00 6.62
CA ALA A 24 15.53 10.01 7.27
C ALA A 24 15.02 9.58 8.65
N ALA A 25 14.74 8.28 8.85
CA ALA A 25 14.37 7.74 10.16
C ALA A 25 15.54 7.73 11.15
N LYS A 26 16.76 7.45 10.69
CA LYS A 26 17.97 7.60 11.50
C LYS A 26 18.17 9.05 11.91
N ASP A 27 18.01 10.00 10.99
CA ASP A 27 18.15 11.43 11.28
C ASP A 27 17.08 11.90 12.28
N ALA A 28 15.81 11.53 12.08
CA ALA A 28 14.72 11.84 12.99
C ALA A 28 14.93 11.29 14.41
N ARG A 29 15.59 10.14 14.54
CA ARG A 29 15.95 9.55 15.83
C ARG A 29 17.15 10.22 16.48
N LEU A 30 18.09 10.74 15.69
CA LEU A 30 19.24 11.50 16.18
C LEU A 30 18.84 12.91 16.64
N ASP A 31 17.85 13.51 16.00
CA ASP A 31 17.33 14.85 16.33
C ASP A 31 15.79 14.86 16.42
N PRO A 32 15.22 14.23 17.47
CA PRO A 32 13.77 14.16 17.64
C PRO A 32 13.14 15.52 17.98
N ASP A 33 13.91 16.43 18.59
CA ASP A 33 13.44 17.77 18.94
C ASP A 33 13.18 18.60 17.68
N ALA A 34 14.05 18.53 16.67
CA ALA A 34 13.79 19.16 15.37
C ALA A 34 12.54 18.61 14.68
N VAL A 35 12.19 17.33 14.86
CA VAL A 35 10.92 16.77 14.36
C VAL A 35 9.74 17.38 15.12
N ALA A 36 9.80 17.39 16.46
CA ALA A 36 8.76 17.95 17.30
C ALA A 36 8.53 19.46 17.03
N GLU A 37 9.60 20.23 16.85
CA GLU A 37 9.54 21.65 16.49
C GLU A 37 8.85 21.88 15.14
N ARG A 38 9.14 21.06 14.12
CA ARG A 38 8.43 21.14 12.83
C ARG A 38 6.94 20.84 12.97
N ILE A 39 6.58 19.82 13.76
CA ILE A 39 5.18 19.50 14.05
C ILE A 39 4.50 20.68 14.77
N SER A 40 5.17 21.25 15.77
CA SER A 40 4.69 22.41 16.52
C SER A 40 4.48 23.62 15.62
N ALA A 41 5.44 23.91 14.74
CA ALA A 41 5.35 24.99 13.78
C ALA A 41 4.16 24.81 12.83
N SER A 42 3.92 23.59 12.33
CA SER A 42 2.75 23.27 11.51
C SER A 42 1.43 23.44 12.28
N ALA A 43 1.39 23.04 13.55
CA ALA A 43 0.23 23.24 14.40
C ALA A 43 -0.07 24.74 14.62
N VAL A 44 0.96 25.54 14.86
CA VAL A 44 0.84 27.01 14.99
C VAL A 44 0.39 27.65 13.67
N ALA A 45 0.92 27.21 12.54
CA ALA A 45 0.51 27.70 11.21
C ALA A 45 -0.96 27.36 10.91
N ALA A 46 -1.47 26.25 11.45
CA ALA A 46 -2.89 25.89 11.40
C ALA A 46 -3.77 26.66 12.42
N GLY A 47 -3.19 27.59 13.19
CA GLY A 47 -3.90 28.41 14.18
C GLY A 47 -4.27 27.65 15.46
N LEU A 48 -3.70 26.47 15.69
CA LEU A 48 -4.00 25.64 16.86
C LEU A 48 -3.27 26.13 18.10
N LYS A 49 -3.91 25.93 19.25
CA LYS A 49 -3.38 26.29 20.58
C LYS A 49 -3.58 25.13 21.54
N ASP A 50 -2.74 25.05 22.55
CA ASP A 50 -2.87 24.05 23.59
C ASP A 50 -4.20 24.27 24.33
N ILE A 51 -4.96 23.19 24.53
CA ILE A 51 -6.17 23.22 25.35
C ILE A 51 -5.74 22.89 26.77
N VAL A 52 -6.03 23.79 27.72
CA VAL A 52 -5.64 23.69 29.13
C VAL A 52 -6.90 23.53 29.98
N LEU A 53 -6.89 22.59 30.93
CA LEU A 53 -7.93 22.47 31.96
C LEU A 53 -7.79 23.57 33.01
N ASP A 54 -8.86 23.81 33.77
CA ASP A 54 -8.90 24.80 34.86
C ASP A 54 -7.84 24.56 35.95
N ASP A 55 -7.23 23.37 36.02
CA ASP A 55 -6.13 23.02 36.93
C ASP A 55 -4.72 23.36 36.37
N GLY A 56 -4.64 23.98 35.19
CA GLY A 56 -3.39 24.36 34.55
C GLY A 56 -2.68 23.24 33.79
N LYS A 57 -3.25 22.02 33.71
CA LYS A 57 -2.68 20.93 32.88
C LYS A 57 -3.25 20.99 31.47
N SER A 58 -2.40 20.84 30.46
CA SER A 58 -2.87 20.69 29.09
C SER A 58 -3.66 19.39 28.94
N LEU A 59 -4.90 19.49 28.49
CA LEU A 59 -5.73 18.35 28.11
C LEU A 59 -5.27 17.77 26.77
N LEU A 60 -4.88 18.67 25.85
CA LEU A 60 -4.59 18.33 24.48
C LEU A 60 -3.61 19.34 23.89
N SER A 61 -2.41 18.88 23.56
CA SER A 61 -1.40 19.68 22.88
C SER A 61 -1.89 20.09 21.48
N LYS A 62 -1.47 21.26 20.99
CA LYS A 62 -1.74 21.70 19.62
C LYS A 62 -1.16 20.74 18.58
N GLU A 63 -0.01 20.11 18.89
CA GLU A 63 0.62 19.09 18.06
C GLU A 63 -0.30 17.88 17.88
N ARG A 64 -0.90 17.39 18.97
CA ARG A 64 -1.87 16.30 18.89
C ARG A 64 -3.11 16.70 18.10
N GLN A 65 -3.65 17.91 18.35
CA GLN A 65 -4.78 18.44 17.57
C GLN A 65 -4.46 18.48 16.07
N TYR A 66 -3.25 18.92 15.71
CA TYR A 66 -2.80 18.98 14.33
C TYR A 66 -2.75 17.60 13.68
N ILE A 67 -2.15 16.62 14.35
CA ILE A 67 -2.03 15.26 13.85
C ILE A 67 -3.41 14.59 13.72
N ASP A 68 -4.29 14.78 14.71
CA ASP A 68 -5.66 14.24 14.69
C ASP A 68 -6.52 14.88 13.59
N ALA A 69 -6.31 16.16 13.29
CA ALA A 69 -6.98 16.85 12.19
C ALA A 69 -6.44 16.40 10.83
N LEU A 70 -5.11 16.31 10.69
CA LEU A 70 -4.44 15.86 9.47
C LEU A 70 -4.92 14.47 9.04
N ALA A 71 -5.06 13.54 9.98
CA ALA A 71 -5.51 12.18 9.69
C ALA A 71 -6.94 12.10 9.13
N ARG A 72 -7.72 13.17 9.21
CA ARG A 72 -9.11 13.26 8.70
C ARG A 72 -9.27 14.33 7.63
N ASP A 73 -8.20 15.01 7.26
CA ASP A 73 -8.20 16.13 6.32
C ASP A 73 -8.34 15.60 4.88
N LYS A 74 -9.59 15.49 4.43
CA LYS A 74 -9.90 15.05 3.06
C LYS A 74 -9.21 15.91 2.02
N ALA A 75 -9.11 17.23 2.22
CA ALA A 75 -8.55 18.13 1.22
C ALA A 75 -7.06 17.84 0.96
N LYS A 76 -6.31 17.43 1.98
CA LYS A 76 -4.90 17.03 1.84
C LYS A 76 -4.71 15.63 1.23
N LEU A 77 -5.78 14.85 1.12
CA LEU A 77 -5.77 13.52 0.50
C LEU A 77 -6.38 13.53 -0.90
N THR A 78 -7.17 14.56 -1.23
CA THR A 78 -7.75 14.74 -2.56
C THR A 78 -6.64 14.99 -3.60
N PRO A 79 -6.71 14.34 -4.77
CA PRO A 79 -5.82 14.62 -5.89
C PRO A 79 -5.85 16.10 -6.33
N PRO A 80 -4.82 16.60 -7.03
CA PRO A 80 -4.86 17.92 -7.64
C PRO A 80 -6.10 18.12 -8.52
N GLU A 81 -6.62 19.34 -8.55
CA GLU A 81 -7.81 19.69 -9.32
C GLU A 81 -7.66 19.26 -10.79
N GLY A 82 -8.71 18.62 -11.33
CA GLY A 82 -8.72 18.11 -12.70
C GLY A 82 -8.03 16.76 -12.91
N THR A 83 -7.50 16.12 -11.85
CA THR A 83 -6.90 14.78 -11.94
C THR A 83 -7.79 13.71 -11.31
N LYS A 84 -7.65 12.47 -11.79
CA LYS A 84 -8.32 11.27 -11.26
C LYS A 84 -7.34 10.10 -11.22
N PRO A 85 -6.35 10.13 -10.31
CA PRO A 85 -5.32 9.11 -10.26
C PRO A 85 -5.88 7.76 -9.82
N ILE A 86 -5.28 6.70 -10.37
CA ILE A 86 -5.45 5.34 -9.83
C ILE A 86 -4.83 5.34 -8.42
N SER A 87 -5.66 5.06 -7.42
CA SER A 87 -5.22 4.97 -6.03
C SER A 87 -4.60 3.61 -5.75
N ALA A 88 -3.43 3.63 -5.11
CA ALA A 88 -2.65 2.45 -4.79
C ALA A 88 -2.53 2.22 -3.29
N PHE A 89 -2.72 0.97 -2.91
CA PHE A 89 -2.69 0.46 -1.54
C PHE A 89 -1.68 -0.67 -1.44
N TRP A 90 -1.19 -0.99 -0.24
CA TRP A 90 -0.12 -1.96 -0.06
C TRP A 90 -0.23 -2.71 1.29
N SER A 91 0.34 -3.91 1.36
CA SER A 91 0.25 -4.76 2.58
C SER A 91 1.60 -4.96 3.28
N HIS A 92 2.26 -6.08 3.03
CA HIS A 92 3.49 -6.52 3.69
C HIS A 92 4.70 -6.28 2.79
N GLY A 93 5.90 -6.37 3.34
CA GLY A 93 7.13 -6.31 2.54
C GLY A 93 7.55 -7.66 1.98
N LEU A 94 8.39 -7.63 0.95
CA LEU A 94 8.98 -8.80 0.31
C LEU A 94 10.44 -8.94 0.76
N GLU A 95 10.92 -10.15 1.00
CA GLU A 95 12.34 -10.37 1.24
C GLU A 95 13.17 -9.87 0.06
N HIS A 96 14.18 -9.05 0.33
CA HIS A 96 15.03 -8.48 -0.71
C HIS A 96 16.44 -8.23 -0.14
N PRO A 97 17.50 -8.84 -0.68
CA PRO A 97 18.84 -8.82 -0.07
C PRO A 97 19.40 -7.42 0.16
N ASP A 98 19.11 -6.48 -0.74
CA ASP A 98 19.62 -5.11 -0.67
C ASP A 98 18.69 -4.12 0.07
N ALA A 99 17.55 -4.57 0.58
CA ALA A 99 16.66 -3.68 1.32
C ALA A 99 17.21 -3.37 2.72
N PRO A 100 16.86 -2.21 3.31
CA PRO A 100 17.06 -1.97 4.73
C PRO A 100 16.56 -3.12 5.60
N LYS A 101 17.23 -3.34 6.74
CA LYS A 101 16.76 -4.31 7.73
C LYS A 101 15.57 -3.74 8.49
N ASN A 102 14.54 -4.57 8.70
CA ASN A 102 13.46 -4.24 9.62
C ASN A 102 13.91 -4.39 11.09
N ASP A 103 12.99 -4.16 12.02
CA ASP A 103 13.14 -4.32 13.48
C ASP A 103 13.64 -5.72 13.89
N LYS A 104 13.35 -6.75 13.08
CA LYS A 104 13.79 -8.14 13.29
C LYS A 104 15.11 -8.48 12.60
N GLY A 105 15.77 -7.49 12.00
CA GLY A 105 17.05 -7.67 11.32
C GLY A 105 16.94 -8.34 9.95
N LEU A 106 15.73 -8.48 9.40
CA LEU A 106 15.46 -9.10 8.10
C LEU A 106 15.47 -8.05 7.00
N HIS A 107 16.08 -8.37 5.85
CA HIS A 107 16.10 -7.49 4.69
C HIS A 107 14.77 -7.59 3.93
N VAL A 108 13.90 -6.60 4.13
CA VAL A 108 12.53 -6.61 3.62
C VAL A 108 12.22 -5.30 2.91
N LEU A 109 11.91 -5.37 1.61
CA LEU A 109 11.43 -4.25 0.82
C LEU A 109 9.91 -4.11 1.00
N ALA A 110 9.48 -3.08 1.72
CA ALA A 110 8.06 -2.78 1.88
C ALA A 110 7.39 -2.53 0.52
N GLN A 111 6.21 -3.14 0.29
CA GLN A 111 5.45 -2.93 -0.94
C GLN A 111 5.00 -1.48 -1.15
N ARG A 112 4.98 -0.68 -0.07
CA ARG A 112 4.89 0.78 -0.13
C ARG A 112 5.83 1.37 -1.18
N PHE A 113 7.13 1.05 -1.11
CA PHE A 113 8.12 1.69 -1.96
C PHE A 113 8.00 1.25 -3.43
N ILE A 114 7.50 0.03 -3.66
CA ILE A 114 7.15 -0.48 -4.99
C ILE A 114 5.95 0.31 -5.53
N ALA A 115 4.91 0.51 -4.73
CA ALA A 115 3.73 1.28 -5.10
C ALA A 115 4.06 2.76 -5.37
N GLU A 116 4.88 3.39 -4.54
CA GLU A 116 5.36 4.76 -4.73
C GLU A 116 6.18 4.91 -6.02
N GLN A 117 7.05 3.94 -6.32
CA GLN A 117 7.86 3.98 -7.53
C GLN A 117 7.01 3.76 -8.78
N TRP A 118 6.06 2.81 -8.72
CA TRP A 118 5.07 2.64 -9.78
C TRP A 118 4.29 3.93 -10.02
N ALA A 119 3.80 4.58 -8.96
CA ALA A 119 3.05 5.83 -9.09
C ALA A 119 3.91 6.95 -9.72
N ALA A 120 5.19 7.04 -9.36
CA ALA A 120 6.11 8.01 -9.96
C ALA A 120 6.32 7.78 -11.46
N GLU A 121 6.39 6.52 -11.91
CA GLU A 121 6.53 6.19 -13.32
C GLU A 121 5.26 6.46 -14.12
N GLN A 122 4.08 6.11 -13.58
CA GLN A 122 2.81 6.48 -14.19
C GLN A 122 2.70 8.01 -14.33
N ASN A 123 3.10 8.76 -13.29
CA ASN A 123 3.10 10.22 -13.31
C ASN A 123 4.12 10.84 -14.28
N THR A 124 5.13 10.09 -14.71
CA THR A 124 6.04 10.52 -15.79
C THR A 124 5.38 10.44 -17.15
N ILE A 125 4.46 9.48 -17.34
CA ILE A 125 3.68 9.30 -18.58
C ILE A 125 2.53 10.30 -18.63
N SER A 126 1.79 10.43 -17.52
CA SER A 126 0.66 11.34 -17.39
C SER A 126 0.59 11.86 -15.96
N ALA A 127 0.85 13.15 -15.78
CA ALA A 127 0.88 13.78 -14.46
C ALA A 127 -0.47 13.64 -13.74
N GLY A 128 -0.45 13.14 -12.50
CA GLY A 128 -1.66 12.91 -11.71
C GLY A 128 -2.45 11.66 -12.12
N SER A 129 -1.82 10.70 -12.80
CA SER A 129 -2.44 9.43 -13.20
C SER A 129 -2.39 8.35 -12.13
N ALA A 130 -1.50 8.48 -11.13
CA ALA A 130 -1.39 7.52 -10.04
C ALA A 130 -1.01 8.18 -8.72
N GLN A 131 -1.48 7.61 -7.63
CA GLN A 131 -1.14 8.06 -6.28
C GLN A 131 -1.15 6.88 -5.29
N THR A 132 -0.30 6.96 -4.29
CA THR A 132 -0.40 6.24 -3.01
C THR A 132 -0.77 7.23 -1.91
N LEU A 133 -1.21 6.73 -0.75
CA LEU A 133 -1.43 7.56 0.44
C LEU A 133 -0.21 8.43 0.76
N GLU A 134 1.00 7.86 0.74
CA GLU A 134 2.24 8.56 1.07
C GLU A 134 2.71 9.54 -0.01
N THR A 135 2.05 9.55 -1.18
CA THR A 135 2.23 10.59 -2.21
C THR A 135 1.15 11.67 -2.20
N THR A 136 0.16 11.58 -1.30
CA THR A 136 -0.74 12.71 -1.03
C THR A 136 -0.05 13.75 -0.16
N GLN A 137 -0.61 14.95 -0.05
CA GLN A 137 -0.07 15.95 0.89
C GLN A 137 -0.18 15.44 2.33
N GLY A 138 -1.35 14.92 2.71
CA GLY A 138 -1.63 14.45 4.07
C GLY A 138 -0.74 13.28 4.49
N GLY A 139 -0.60 12.28 3.62
CA GLY A 139 0.26 11.13 3.88
C GLY A 139 1.74 11.49 3.93
N ARG A 140 2.24 12.39 3.07
CA ARG A 140 3.62 12.89 3.17
C ARG A 140 3.88 13.61 4.47
N GLU A 141 2.96 14.49 4.88
CA GLU A 141 3.09 15.23 6.12
C GLU A 141 3.13 14.26 7.31
N LEU A 142 2.20 13.29 7.39
CA LEU A 142 2.18 12.31 8.48
C LEU A 142 3.42 11.40 8.48
N ASP A 143 3.88 10.94 7.32
CA ASP A 143 5.11 10.14 7.21
C ASP A 143 6.34 10.94 7.66
N GLY A 144 6.38 12.24 7.36
CA GLY A 144 7.46 13.14 7.78
C GLY A 144 7.49 13.46 9.28
N MET A 145 6.51 12.98 10.06
CA MET A 145 6.45 13.19 11.51
C MET A 145 7.14 12.10 12.31
N PHE A 146 7.53 10.97 11.70
CA PHE A 146 8.30 9.93 12.38
C PHE A 146 7.67 9.45 13.70
N LEU A 147 6.34 9.40 13.79
CA LEU A 147 5.61 9.10 15.03
C LEU A 147 5.82 7.67 15.56
N TRP A 148 6.38 6.76 14.75
CA TRP A 148 6.78 5.43 15.22
C TRP A 148 8.15 5.45 15.94
N GLU A 149 8.93 6.53 15.84
CA GLU A 149 10.18 6.67 16.57
C GLU A 149 9.89 7.07 18.03
N PRO A 150 10.19 6.23 19.03
CA PRO A 150 9.87 6.53 20.42
C PRO A 150 10.51 7.82 20.93
N ALA A 151 11.66 8.21 20.35
CA ALA A 151 12.33 9.46 20.66
C ALA A 151 11.49 10.69 20.26
N VAL A 152 10.83 10.65 19.10
CA VAL A 152 9.95 11.73 18.63
C VAL A 152 8.71 11.84 19.51
N ILE A 153 8.08 10.71 19.86
CA ILE A 153 6.93 10.69 20.78
C ILE A 153 7.30 11.29 22.14
N ARG A 154 8.49 10.99 22.66
CA ARG A 154 8.99 11.61 23.90
C ARG A 154 9.22 13.11 23.75
N ALA A 155 9.79 13.56 22.64
CA ALA A 155 10.00 14.99 22.36
C ALA A 155 8.67 15.77 22.27
N LEU A 156 7.60 15.12 21.79
CA LEU A 156 6.23 15.66 21.81
C LEU A 156 5.59 15.67 23.22
N GLY A 157 6.30 15.18 24.25
CA GLY A 157 5.85 15.11 25.64
C GLY A 157 5.18 13.78 26.03
N GLY A 158 5.14 12.80 25.12
CA GLY A 158 4.67 11.44 25.36
C GLY A 158 3.20 11.35 25.80
N GLU A 159 2.88 10.35 26.62
CA GLU A 159 1.51 10.05 27.05
C GLU A 159 0.82 11.24 27.73
N LYS A 160 1.57 12.03 28.53
CA LYS A 160 1.04 13.22 29.22
C LYS A 160 0.56 14.31 28.25
N SER A 161 1.15 14.38 27.06
CA SER A 161 0.74 15.29 25.99
C SER A 161 -0.27 14.66 25.04
N GLY A 162 -0.76 13.45 25.35
CA GLY A 162 -1.79 12.75 24.61
C GLY A 162 -1.28 11.76 23.55
N PHE A 163 -0.02 11.34 23.64
CA PHE A 163 0.59 10.38 22.72
C PHE A 163 0.81 9.03 23.41
N PRO A 164 -0.25 8.23 23.68
CA PRO A 164 -0.11 6.91 24.28
C PRO A 164 0.52 5.91 23.30
N GLU A 165 0.88 4.75 23.83
CA GLU A 165 1.24 3.57 23.01
C GLU A 165 0.16 3.31 21.93
N GLY A 166 0.59 2.94 20.74
CA GLY A 166 -0.30 2.71 19.60
C GLY A 166 -0.88 3.97 18.93
N TYR A 167 -0.59 5.19 19.42
CA TYR A 167 -1.10 6.42 18.82
C TYR A 167 -0.74 6.55 17.34
N ALA A 168 0.54 6.32 16.99
CA ALA A 168 1.00 6.41 15.60
C ALA A 168 0.22 5.45 14.68
N LYS A 169 0.02 4.20 15.10
CA LYS A 169 -0.78 3.23 14.35
C LYS A 169 -2.22 3.72 14.20
N ALA A 170 -2.84 4.21 15.26
CA ALA A 170 -4.21 4.72 15.21
C ALA A 170 -4.36 5.89 14.21
N LYS A 171 -3.33 6.76 14.08
CA LYS A 171 -3.35 7.85 13.09
C LYS A 171 -3.19 7.36 11.67
N TRP A 172 -2.33 6.37 11.44
CA TRP A 172 -2.24 5.70 10.15
C TRP A 172 -3.53 4.96 9.79
N ASP A 173 -4.17 4.30 10.74
CA ASP A 173 -5.48 3.67 10.54
C ASP A 173 -6.55 4.70 10.12
N ASP A 174 -6.61 5.86 10.80
CA ASP A 174 -7.56 6.96 10.51
C ASP A 174 -7.36 7.54 9.10
N ILE A 175 -6.12 7.86 8.72
CA ILE A 175 -5.81 8.48 7.43
C ILE A 175 -5.94 7.49 6.26
N SER A 176 -5.58 6.22 6.47
CA SER A 176 -5.79 5.15 5.49
C SER A 176 -7.28 4.92 5.22
N ALA A 177 -8.12 4.91 6.26
CA ALA A 177 -9.57 4.81 6.09
C ALA A 177 -10.13 6.01 5.30
N THR A 178 -9.65 7.22 5.60
CA THR A 178 -10.05 8.44 4.87
C THR A 178 -9.64 8.37 3.41
N TYR A 179 -8.40 7.92 3.12
CA TYR A 179 -7.90 7.73 1.76
C TYR A 179 -8.69 6.68 0.97
N GLY A 180 -8.99 5.53 1.59
CA GLY A 180 -9.85 4.50 0.99
C GLY A 180 -11.26 4.99 0.65
N GLY A 181 -11.84 5.84 1.51
CA GLY A 181 -13.14 6.46 1.28
C GLY A 181 -13.15 7.57 0.24
N LEU A 182 -11.99 8.07 -0.18
CA LEU A 182 -11.84 9.08 -1.25
C LEU A 182 -11.42 8.48 -2.59
N ALA A 183 -11.05 7.20 -2.62
CA ALA A 183 -10.68 6.54 -3.86
C ALA A 183 -11.86 6.53 -4.84
N GLU A 184 -11.56 6.64 -6.13
CA GLU A 184 -12.55 6.59 -7.20
C GLU A 184 -12.06 5.65 -8.31
N GLY A 185 -13.00 4.94 -8.92
CA GLY A 185 -12.76 4.02 -10.03
C GLY A 185 -11.78 2.92 -9.65
N ARG A 186 -10.91 2.59 -10.60
CA ARG A 186 -9.90 1.54 -10.46
C ARG A 186 -8.90 1.85 -9.34
N VAL A 187 -8.70 0.88 -8.45
CA VAL A 187 -7.63 0.88 -7.44
C VAL A 187 -6.68 -0.30 -7.64
N VAL A 188 -5.42 -0.12 -7.25
CA VAL A 188 -4.39 -1.16 -7.35
C VAL A 188 -3.87 -1.52 -5.95
N VAL A 189 -3.86 -2.81 -5.63
CA VAL A 189 -3.36 -3.35 -4.37
C VAL A 189 -2.03 -4.03 -4.61
N PHE A 190 -0.95 -3.46 -4.08
CA PHE A 190 0.37 -4.07 -4.05
C PHE A 190 0.42 -5.07 -2.89
N ALA A 191 -0.13 -6.26 -3.16
CA ALA A 191 -0.03 -7.47 -2.36
C ALA A 191 -0.38 -8.70 -3.21
N ASP A 192 0.08 -9.88 -2.82
CA ASP A 192 -0.46 -11.15 -3.34
C ASP A 192 -1.65 -11.65 -2.49
N VAL A 193 -1.66 -11.32 -1.21
CA VAL A 193 -2.78 -11.42 -0.27
C VAL A 193 -2.70 -10.28 0.76
N ALA A 194 -3.85 -9.87 1.28
CA ALA A 194 -3.89 -8.91 2.38
C ALA A 194 -3.64 -9.61 3.72
N ASN A 195 -2.54 -9.25 4.38
CA ASN A 195 -2.17 -9.80 5.69
C ASN A 195 -3.07 -9.21 6.79
N THR A 196 -3.54 -10.04 7.73
CA THR A 196 -4.48 -9.61 8.79
C THR A 196 -3.89 -8.61 9.79
N ARG A 197 -2.57 -8.44 9.82
CA ARG A 197 -1.88 -7.41 10.60
C ARG A 197 -1.67 -6.11 9.85
N ALA A 198 -1.85 -6.10 8.53
CA ALA A 198 -1.66 -4.91 7.71
C ALA A 198 -2.88 -3.98 7.79
N ILE A 199 -2.62 -2.67 7.69
CA ILE A 199 -3.66 -1.64 7.60
C ILE A 199 -4.58 -1.91 6.40
N LEU A 200 -4.02 -2.44 5.30
CA LEU A 200 -4.79 -2.89 4.14
C LEU A 200 -5.99 -3.77 4.52
N GLN A 201 -5.77 -4.87 5.25
CA GLN A 201 -6.84 -5.78 5.64
C GLN A 201 -7.74 -5.17 6.72
N GLN A 202 -7.14 -4.45 7.68
CA GLN A 202 -7.87 -3.97 8.87
C GLN A 202 -8.77 -2.77 8.59
N LYS A 203 -8.41 -1.94 7.59
CA LYS A 203 -9.02 -0.61 7.39
C LYS A 203 -9.36 -0.32 5.93
N GLU A 204 -8.43 -0.57 5.01
CA GLU A 204 -8.55 -0.05 3.65
C GLU A 204 -9.48 -0.90 2.78
N LEU A 205 -9.34 -2.23 2.78
CA LEU A 205 -10.17 -3.09 1.95
C LEU A 205 -11.65 -2.98 2.29
N GLY A 206 -12.01 -2.96 3.58
CA GLY A 206 -13.41 -2.72 3.99
C GLY A 206 -13.95 -1.37 3.50
N ALA A 207 -13.14 -0.31 3.61
CA ALA A 207 -13.51 1.02 3.12
C ALA A 207 -13.67 1.05 1.59
N LEU A 208 -12.78 0.38 0.84
CA LEU A 208 -12.84 0.27 -0.62
C LEU A 208 -14.03 -0.55 -1.09
N CYS A 209 -14.32 -1.67 -0.42
CA CYS A 209 -15.45 -2.53 -0.74
C CYS A 209 -16.79 -1.81 -0.56
N GLY A 210 -16.90 -0.95 0.46
CA GLY A 210 -18.10 -0.15 0.73
C GLY A 210 -18.12 1.24 0.10
N ASN A 211 -17.11 1.59 -0.70
CA ASN A 211 -17.07 2.85 -1.42
C ASN A 211 -17.81 2.67 -2.77
N GLU A 212 -18.93 3.39 -2.93
CA GLU A 212 -19.77 3.34 -4.14
C GLU A 212 -19.05 3.77 -5.43
N ASN A 213 -17.91 4.46 -5.33
CA ASN A 213 -17.10 4.84 -6.49
C ASN A 213 -16.03 3.80 -6.84
N VAL A 214 -15.83 2.78 -6.00
CA VAL A 214 -14.85 1.70 -6.21
C VAL A 214 -15.58 0.36 -6.25
N GLY A 215 -16.06 -0.14 -5.10
CA GLY A 215 -16.65 -1.47 -5.00
C GLY A 215 -15.67 -2.60 -5.36
N LEU A 216 -16.10 -3.85 -5.18
CA LEU A 216 -15.22 -5.02 -5.36
C LEU A 216 -14.64 -5.16 -6.77
N HIS A 217 -15.40 -4.74 -7.80
CA HIS A 217 -15.03 -4.94 -9.20
C HIS A 217 -13.88 -4.03 -9.64
N ASN A 218 -13.62 -2.93 -8.93
CA ASN A 218 -12.53 -2.01 -9.22
C ASN A 218 -11.29 -2.23 -8.33
N ILE A 219 -11.27 -3.26 -7.47
CA ILE A 219 -10.09 -3.59 -6.66
C ILE A 219 -9.23 -4.60 -7.43
N HIS A 220 -7.99 -4.22 -7.73
CA HIS A 220 -7.09 -5.05 -8.54
C HIS A 220 -5.75 -5.31 -7.84
N PHE A 221 -5.45 -6.57 -7.53
CA PHE A 221 -4.16 -6.94 -6.95
C PHE A 221 -3.08 -6.93 -8.03
N ALA A 222 -1.96 -6.27 -7.77
CA ALA A 222 -0.83 -6.14 -8.71
C ALA A 222 -0.15 -7.49 -9.00
N TYR A 223 -0.29 -8.46 -8.09
CA TYR A 223 0.32 -9.77 -8.19
C TYR A 223 -0.74 -10.86 -8.29
N GLU A 224 -0.36 -11.93 -8.99
CA GLU A 224 -1.09 -13.20 -8.98
C GLU A 224 -1.19 -13.77 -7.55
N PRO A 225 -2.22 -14.60 -7.27
CA PRO A 225 -2.29 -15.30 -6.01
C PRO A 225 -1.04 -16.18 -5.79
N PRO A 226 -0.70 -16.48 -4.52
CA PRO A 226 0.48 -17.25 -4.16
C PRO A 226 0.67 -18.53 -4.98
N GLN A 227 1.84 -18.70 -5.60
CA GLN A 227 2.14 -19.91 -6.38
C GLN A 227 2.21 -21.17 -5.50
N SER A 228 2.38 -21.01 -4.18
CA SER A 228 2.30 -22.09 -3.21
C SER A 228 0.88 -22.62 -2.97
N TRP A 229 -0.15 -21.91 -3.43
CA TRP A 229 -1.52 -22.39 -3.35
C TRP A 229 -1.81 -23.44 -4.44
N PRO A 230 -2.69 -24.42 -4.15
CA PRO A 230 -3.21 -25.32 -5.16
C PRO A 230 -3.85 -24.56 -6.33
N GLU A 231 -3.77 -25.13 -7.53
CA GLU A 231 -4.26 -24.49 -8.76
C GLU A 231 -5.75 -24.10 -8.67
N VAL A 232 -6.58 -24.99 -8.13
CA VAL A 232 -8.01 -24.75 -7.91
C VAL A 232 -8.22 -23.54 -6.99
N THR A 233 -7.48 -23.45 -5.89
CA THR A 233 -7.55 -22.31 -4.97
C THR A 233 -7.14 -21.01 -5.66
N ARG A 234 -6.06 -21.03 -6.45
CA ARG A 234 -5.64 -19.84 -7.22
C ARG A 234 -6.71 -19.40 -8.23
N ALA A 235 -7.35 -20.35 -8.91
CA ALA A 235 -8.34 -20.07 -9.93
C ALA A 235 -9.65 -19.52 -9.35
N GLU A 236 -10.09 -20.04 -8.21
CA GLU A 236 -11.40 -19.72 -7.63
C GLU A 236 -11.29 -18.67 -6.50
N ALA A 237 -10.50 -18.96 -5.46
CA ALA A 237 -10.33 -18.07 -4.31
C ALA A 237 -9.22 -17.01 -4.50
N GLY A 238 -8.36 -17.18 -5.51
CA GLY A 238 -7.30 -16.24 -5.85
C GLY A 238 -7.73 -15.07 -6.73
N THR A 239 -9.01 -14.98 -7.10
CA THR A 239 -9.54 -13.83 -7.84
C THR A 239 -9.41 -12.54 -7.03
N ASN A 240 -9.34 -11.39 -7.70
CA ASN A 240 -9.20 -10.10 -7.02
C ASN A 240 -10.37 -9.82 -6.07
N ALA A 241 -11.60 -10.12 -6.50
CA ALA A 241 -12.80 -9.91 -5.71
C ALA A 241 -12.77 -10.74 -4.42
N VAL A 242 -12.41 -12.03 -4.50
CA VAL A 242 -12.31 -12.88 -3.30
C VAL A 242 -11.14 -12.44 -2.42
N ARG A 243 -9.98 -12.11 -2.99
CA ARG A 243 -8.82 -11.63 -2.21
C ARG A 243 -9.05 -10.29 -1.52
N ALA A 244 -9.98 -9.47 -2.01
CA ALA A 244 -10.35 -8.21 -1.38
C ALA A 244 -11.19 -8.38 -0.10
N VAL A 245 -11.79 -9.57 0.11
CA VAL A 245 -12.75 -9.82 1.20
C VAL A 245 -12.35 -10.97 2.11
N ALA A 246 -11.71 -11.99 1.56
CA ALA A 246 -11.24 -13.15 2.30
C ALA A 246 -9.91 -12.84 2.98
N GLN A 247 -9.67 -13.52 4.09
CA GLN A 247 -8.34 -13.59 4.68
C GLN A 247 -7.82 -15.03 4.65
N PHE A 248 -6.50 -15.16 4.53
CA PHE A 248 -5.84 -16.44 4.22
C PHE A 248 -4.72 -16.81 5.20
N ASP A 249 -4.46 -15.96 6.20
CA ASP A 249 -3.29 -16.10 7.08
C ASP A 249 -3.66 -16.38 8.55
N ASN A 250 -4.93 -16.24 8.94
CA ASN A 250 -5.36 -16.48 10.32
C ASN A 250 -6.70 -17.23 10.42
N LYS A 251 -6.65 -18.53 10.73
CA LYS A 251 -7.84 -19.39 10.81
C LYS A 251 -8.88 -18.98 11.87
N ASP A 252 -8.49 -18.17 12.84
CA ASP A 252 -9.34 -17.79 13.98
C ASP A 252 -10.14 -16.51 13.70
N LEU A 253 -9.90 -15.85 12.57
CA LEU A 253 -10.61 -14.63 12.17
C LEU A 253 -11.76 -14.93 11.19
N PRO A 254 -12.81 -14.08 11.16
CA PRO A 254 -13.88 -14.20 10.17
C PRO A 254 -13.35 -14.23 8.73
N GLN A 255 -14.17 -14.71 7.79
CA GLN A 255 -13.88 -14.73 6.35
C GLN A 255 -12.61 -15.53 5.99
N TYR A 256 -12.22 -16.49 6.84
CA TYR A 256 -11.06 -17.36 6.58
C TYR A 256 -11.31 -18.34 5.44
N ILE A 257 -10.36 -18.38 4.50
CA ILE A 257 -10.22 -19.48 3.55
C ILE A 257 -8.84 -20.10 3.74
N ASP A 258 -8.80 -21.35 4.21
CA ASP A 258 -7.59 -22.17 4.16
C ASP A 258 -7.26 -22.52 2.71
N PRO A 259 -6.15 -22.02 2.13
CA PRO A 259 -5.82 -22.27 0.73
C PRO A 259 -5.62 -23.75 0.39
N GLN A 260 -5.15 -24.56 1.34
CA GLN A 260 -4.88 -25.98 1.11
C GLN A 260 -6.15 -26.80 1.30
N GLY A 261 -6.88 -26.58 2.40
CA GLY A 261 -8.17 -27.24 2.65
C GLY A 261 -9.22 -26.91 1.59
N PHE A 262 -9.25 -25.67 1.09
CA PHE A 262 -10.19 -25.25 0.04
C PHE A 262 -10.09 -26.12 -1.22
N ALA A 263 -8.90 -26.54 -1.63
CA ALA A 263 -8.73 -27.37 -2.82
C ALA A 263 -9.26 -28.80 -2.66
N ALA A 264 -9.41 -29.28 -1.42
CA ALA A 264 -9.94 -30.61 -1.11
C ALA A 264 -11.48 -30.63 -1.05
N ASP A 265 -12.12 -29.47 -0.91
CA ASP A 265 -13.56 -29.34 -0.87
C ASP A 265 -14.19 -29.65 -2.25
N THR A 266 -15.45 -30.12 -2.26
CA THR A 266 -16.20 -30.30 -3.52
C THR A 266 -16.44 -28.95 -4.19
N PRO A 267 -16.66 -28.89 -5.52
CA PRO A 267 -16.97 -27.63 -6.21
C PRO A 267 -18.12 -26.83 -5.56
N GLU A 268 -19.15 -27.51 -5.08
CA GLU A 268 -20.30 -26.89 -4.42
C GLU A 268 -19.92 -26.27 -3.06
N ALA A 269 -19.10 -26.97 -2.26
CA ALA A 269 -18.63 -26.47 -0.98
C ALA A 269 -17.67 -25.28 -1.15
N ARG A 270 -16.79 -25.33 -2.15
CA ARG A 270 -15.90 -24.21 -2.52
C ARG A 270 -16.69 -22.98 -2.94
N LYS A 271 -17.68 -23.17 -3.83
CA LYS A 271 -18.59 -22.10 -4.24
C LYS A 271 -19.34 -21.51 -3.05
N ALA A 272 -19.93 -22.34 -2.18
CA ALA A 272 -20.64 -21.87 -0.99
C ALA A 272 -19.74 -21.06 -0.05
N LYS A 273 -18.46 -21.45 0.09
CA LYS A 273 -17.48 -20.72 0.91
C LYS A 273 -17.14 -19.35 0.30
N ILE A 274 -16.94 -19.29 -1.01
CA ILE A 274 -16.74 -18.03 -1.73
C ILE A 274 -17.98 -17.14 -1.56
N ASP A 275 -19.16 -17.67 -1.86
CA ASP A 275 -20.43 -16.93 -1.79
C ASP A 275 -20.65 -16.38 -0.36
N SER A 276 -20.37 -17.17 0.68
CA SER A 276 -20.46 -16.74 2.08
C SER A 276 -19.53 -15.57 2.43
N VAL A 277 -18.30 -15.58 1.92
CA VAL A 277 -17.36 -14.46 2.16
C VAL A 277 -17.79 -13.21 1.40
N MET A 278 -18.28 -13.37 0.17
CA MET A 278 -18.75 -12.27 -0.67
C MET A 278 -20.03 -11.63 -0.13
N GLU A 279 -20.96 -12.43 0.42
CA GLU A 279 -22.21 -11.94 1.02
C GLU A 279 -21.96 -11.06 2.25
N ALA A 280 -20.92 -11.36 3.02
CA ALA A 280 -20.54 -10.56 4.20
C ALA A 280 -20.18 -9.09 3.87
N VAL A 281 -19.91 -8.77 2.60
CA VAL A 281 -19.65 -7.40 2.13
C VAL A 281 -20.69 -6.88 1.13
N ALA A 282 -21.72 -7.68 0.82
CA ALA A 282 -22.81 -7.33 -0.09
C ALA A 282 -23.68 -6.11 0.35
N PRO A 283 -23.95 -5.84 1.65
CA PRO A 283 -24.81 -4.70 2.01
C PRO A 283 -24.20 -3.31 1.71
N ALA A 284 -22.98 -3.24 1.16
CA ALA A 284 -22.31 -2.00 0.78
C ALA A 284 -22.10 -1.85 -0.75
N GLN A 285 -22.69 -2.73 -1.57
CA GLN A 285 -22.54 -2.70 -3.03
C GLN A 285 -23.68 -1.94 -3.71
N ALA A 286 -23.49 -0.64 -3.93
CA ALA A 286 -24.10 0.00 -5.10
C ALA A 286 -23.23 -0.34 -6.32
N GLU A 287 -23.83 -0.67 -7.46
CA GLU A 287 -23.09 -0.77 -8.73
C GLU A 287 -22.50 0.61 -9.04
N ALA A 288 -21.20 0.79 -8.77
CA ALA A 288 -20.45 1.93 -9.25
C ALA A 288 -20.54 1.98 -10.78
N PRO A 289 -20.77 3.16 -11.40
CA PRO A 289 -20.61 3.26 -12.84
C PRO A 289 -19.18 2.87 -13.19
N ALA A 290 -19.01 1.87 -14.07
CA ALA A 290 -17.72 1.54 -14.63
C ALA A 290 -17.14 2.80 -15.29
N VAL A 291 -16.16 3.44 -14.65
CA VAL A 291 -15.48 4.58 -15.24
C VAL A 291 -14.59 4.02 -16.33
N GLU A 292 -14.99 4.23 -17.58
CA GLU A 292 -14.13 4.02 -18.74
C GLU A 292 -12.82 4.78 -18.51
N ALA A 293 -11.72 4.05 -18.36
CA ALA A 293 -10.40 4.61 -18.60
C ALA A 293 -10.43 5.24 -20.01
N PRO A 294 -9.75 6.39 -20.24
CA PRO A 294 -9.73 7.01 -21.56
C PRO A 294 -9.40 5.97 -22.62
N GLU A 295 -10.30 5.83 -23.59
CA GLU A 295 -10.22 4.87 -24.69
C GLU A 295 -8.87 4.98 -25.41
N GLN A 296 -7.98 4.05 -25.12
CA GLN A 296 -7.01 3.55 -26.09
C GLN A 296 -6.49 2.18 -25.63
N GLN A 297 -7.23 1.13 -25.99
CA GLN A 297 -6.71 -0.12 -26.58
C GLN A 297 -7.81 -1.18 -26.63
N ALA A 298 -8.55 -1.20 -27.73
CA ALA A 298 -9.37 -2.33 -28.10
C ALA A 298 -8.50 -3.44 -28.72
N THR A 299 -8.80 -4.68 -28.32
CA THR A 299 -8.50 -6.00 -28.91
C THR A 299 -7.19 -6.73 -28.53
N SER A 300 -7.31 -7.70 -27.63
CA SER A 300 -6.91 -9.10 -27.87
C SER A 300 -7.45 -10.03 -26.76
N LYS A 301 -8.10 -11.13 -27.15
CA LYS A 301 -8.47 -12.25 -26.27
C LYS A 301 -7.21 -13.00 -25.83
N ARG A 302 -6.70 -12.74 -24.62
CA ARG A 302 -5.83 -13.65 -23.85
C ARG A 302 -6.09 -13.48 -22.35
N LEU A 303 -5.91 -14.57 -21.60
CA LEU A 303 -6.05 -14.66 -20.14
C LEU A 303 -5.24 -13.57 -19.43
N PRO A 304 -5.70 -13.05 -18.27
CA PRO A 304 -5.16 -11.84 -17.68
C PRO A 304 -3.71 -12.07 -17.27
N SER A 305 -2.84 -11.25 -17.82
CA SER A 305 -1.49 -11.05 -17.31
C SER A 305 -1.56 -10.06 -16.15
N PRO A 306 -0.60 -10.07 -15.20
CA PRO A 306 -0.63 -9.16 -14.06
C PRO A 306 -0.73 -7.69 -14.53
N LEU A 307 -1.46 -6.85 -13.78
CA LEU A 307 -1.95 -5.54 -14.24
C LEU A 307 -0.88 -4.53 -14.66
N TRP A 308 0.39 -4.75 -14.29
CA TRP A 308 1.52 -3.99 -14.82
C TRP A 308 1.90 -4.37 -16.26
N GLN A 309 1.25 -5.34 -16.90
CA GLN A 309 1.38 -5.59 -18.35
C GLN A 309 0.33 -4.86 -19.20
N MET A 310 -0.71 -4.28 -18.58
CA MET A 310 -1.80 -3.60 -19.31
C MET A 310 -1.52 -2.12 -19.65
N GLY A 311 -0.31 -1.62 -19.42
CA GLY A 311 0.01 -0.19 -19.62
C GLY A 311 1.44 0.14 -20.05
N PHE A 312 2.29 -0.85 -20.33
CA PHE A 312 3.62 -0.61 -20.92
C PHE A 312 3.55 -0.86 -22.42
N GLN A 313 3.09 0.12 -23.19
CA GLN A 313 3.65 0.24 -24.53
C GLN A 313 5.06 0.77 -24.35
N GLN A 314 6.06 -0.08 -24.57
CA GLN A 314 7.40 0.43 -24.84
C GLN A 314 7.27 1.48 -25.96
N PRO A 315 7.86 2.68 -25.82
CA PRO A 315 7.99 3.55 -26.98
C PRO A 315 8.68 2.73 -28.06
N THR A 316 7.98 2.46 -29.15
CA THR A 316 8.59 1.88 -30.34
C THR A 316 9.70 2.83 -30.73
N THR A 317 10.93 2.41 -30.46
CA THR A 317 12.10 3.14 -30.91
C THR A 317 11.98 3.14 -32.42
N ILE A 318 11.74 4.32 -33.02
CA ILE A 318 11.83 4.49 -34.45
C ILE A 318 13.30 4.24 -34.77
N THR A 319 13.63 3.02 -35.17
CA THR A 319 14.98 2.62 -35.53
C THR A 319 15.36 3.37 -36.80
N ARG A 320 16.01 4.52 -36.63
CA ARG A 320 16.81 5.12 -37.69
C ARG A 320 17.91 4.12 -38.02
N ARG A 321 17.94 3.73 -39.29
CA ARG A 321 18.89 2.76 -39.85
C ARG A 321 20.30 3.34 -39.80
N GLU A 322 21.15 2.82 -38.93
CA GLU A 322 22.61 2.96 -39.03
C GLU A 322 23.29 1.58 -39.03
N THR A 323 23.84 1.29 -40.20
CA THR A 323 25.04 0.56 -40.59
C THR A 323 25.73 -0.37 -39.58
N ALA A 324 25.95 -1.61 -40.06
CA ALA A 324 26.61 -2.72 -39.38
C ALA A 324 28.11 -2.52 -39.06
N GLY A 325 28.54 -3.09 -37.94
CA GLY A 325 29.94 -3.36 -37.57
C GLY A 325 30.00 -4.28 -36.32
N PRO A 326 31.02 -5.16 -36.18
CA PRO A 326 30.79 -6.53 -35.73
C PRO A 326 31.01 -6.84 -34.24
N ALA A 327 30.57 -8.05 -33.89
CA ALA A 327 30.41 -8.67 -32.58
C ALA A 327 31.67 -8.92 -31.75
N SER A 328 31.47 -8.91 -30.43
CA SER A 328 32.17 -9.69 -29.40
C SER A 328 31.29 -9.56 -28.14
N GLY A 329 30.99 -10.54 -27.29
CA GLY A 329 31.48 -11.88 -27.01
C GLY A 329 30.83 -12.20 -25.65
N ALA A 330 30.13 -13.32 -25.54
CA ALA A 330 29.31 -13.66 -24.39
C ALA A 330 30.15 -14.01 -23.15
N GLU A 331 29.70 -13.60 -21.97
CA GLU A 331 29.93 -14.36 -20.74
C GLU A 331 28.75 -14.23 -19.78
N ASN A 332 28.20 -15.39 -19.44
CA ASN A 332 27.10 -15.63 -18.53
C ASN A 332 27.56 -15.45 -17.08
N THR A 333 26.88 -14.61 -16.30
CA THR A 333 26.85 -14.72 -14.84
C THR A 333 25.41 -14.80 -14.38
N GLY A 334 25.03 -15.97 -13.88
CA GLY A 334 23.67 -16.31 -13.47
C GLY A 334 23.15 -15.42 -12.35
N ALA A 335 21.93 -14.95 -12.53
CA ALA A 335 21.13 -14.35 -11.46
C ALA A 335 20.75 -15.42 -10.42
N PRO A 336 20.84 -15.15 -9.11
CA PRO A 336 20.41 -16.09 -8.10
C PRO A 336 18.88 -16.16 -8.07
N ALA A 337 18.36 -17.39 -8.00
CA ALA A 337 16.93 -17.65 -7.86
C ALA A 337 16.42 -17.20 -6.48
N LEU A 338 15.36 -16.40 -6.47
CA LEU A 338 14.58 -16.09 -5.28
C LEU A 338 13.92 -17.39 -4.77
N ALA A 339 14.27 -17.81 -3.56
CA ALA A 339 13.76 -19.02 -2.91
C ALA A 339 12.60 -18.72 -1.93
N LEU A 340 11.96 -19.81 -1.50
CA LEU A 340 10.67 -19.94 -0.82
C LEU A 340 10.42 -19.03 0.40
N ARG A 341 9.13 -18.67 0.50
CA ARG A 341 8.47 -17.78 1.47
C ARG A 341 8.64 -18.19 2.93
N THR A 342 9.08 -17.24 3.73
CA THR A 342 8.83 -17.17 5.18
C THR A 342 7.58 -16.30 5.41
N PRO A 343 6.70 -16.61 6.39
CA PRO A 343 5.57 -15.74 6.71
C PRO A 343 6.08 -14.35 7.13
N ALA A 344 5.83 -13.35 6.30
CA ALA A 344 6.36 -12.00 6.47
C ALA A 344 5.51 -11.15 7.41
N THR A 345 6.24 -10.56 8.35
CA THR A 345 5.91 -9.51 9.30
C THR A 345 5.19 -8.30 8.70
N GLY A 346 4.03 -8.00 9.27
CA GLY A 346 3.42 -6.67 9.18
C GLY A 346 4.22 -5.64 9.98
N MET A 347 3.80 -4.38 9.84
CA MET A 347 4.25 -3.19 10.56
C MET A 347 4.10 -3.32 12.09
N ASP A 348 4.86 -4.23 12.70
CA ASP A 348 5.18 -4.17 14.11
C ASP A 348 6.32 -3.14 14.21
N GLY A 349 5.99 -1.85 14.28
CA GLY A 349 6.85 -0.97 15.08
C GLY A 349 6.94 -1.59 16.48
N PRO A 350 8.07 -1.45 17.22
CA PRO A 350 8.17 -2.03 18.55
C PRO A 350 6.94 -1.60 19.37
N ALA A 351 6.28 -2.60 19.95
CA ALA A 351 5.18 -2.43 20.90
C ALA A 351 5.56 -1.40 21.97
#